data_AF-A0A1Y1WNU8-F1
#
_entry.id   AF-A0A1Y1WNU8-F1
#
_cell.length_a   1.000
_cell.length_b   1.000
_cell.length_c   1.000
_cell.angle_alpha   90.00
_cell.angle_beta   90.00
_cell.angle_gamma   90.00
#
_symmetry.space_group_name_H-M   'P 1'
#
loop_
_entity.id
_entity.type
_entity.pdbx_description
1 polymer ?
#
loop_
_entity_poly.entity_id
_entity_poly.type
_entity_poly.pdbx_seq_one_letter_code
_entity_poly.pdbx_strand_id
1 'polypeptide(L)'
;MTGTSVNEEILLQVLNDIGPVKNIKIGPDTNSILRNHAYVKYYFKEDGERAIEQLDRSSIDFSFITARWAIYDPFKKKRNPIEHKKKIKKIKKINKTDIPTGYIISEMQEYVNSLFDIRKHDIIEIINKKNLNELKIYKDNNNIKEFSEINNKYFNIQEYCCVEDNQVPNIDDDYFNIIEYCRSNKNIPEWMTNFIISHYTQKRYDIIELIRMKKIKEIIEYMKYENENDDIEFISLNDENFDIVEFCKDKNNKVADYMKDFILSHLTQSRSKVVEFLRENNYIELKRYTKENKLEFKTLNDEDFNIYNIIVTVKITRRERSIFDDIIIVNDRYNDDEDDEKTFDDLVKFVKDNNIKFKNINDENFDIIEYLDLKNKSTEITNFIFKQFDEKRSKDLNDKSFDILTYAINFKASNDMINFIINQRGYDFSKYNSVENSPLYLALYQENLSLVDLLIRNRTYEISKLNINQYNSKITKKLINKNKLNKKIIKYLMNHGYKLEYLINSFGMNDINSDLYQYILKNYIFDNTFILYLINVRKNQIRLSTIELFDKIKNEKRKYNTSLSPMNTSLSPMYISLSPMRLSEYYSNRAFNIINSIEGTGRNFLIISLELFQNIIINILQ
;
A
#
# COMPACT_ATOMS: atom_id res chain seq x y z
N MET A 1 -41.09 -36.69 47.66
CA MET A 1 -40.98 -35.38 46.99
C MET A 1 -39.54 -34.91 47.10
N THR A 2 -38.68 -35.33 46.18
CA THR A 2 -37.30 -34.82 46.04
C THR A 2 -37.32 -33.84 44.88
N GLY A 3 -37.80 -32.63 45.13
CA GLY A 3 -37.70 -31.53 44.17
C GLY A 3 -36.23 -31.13 44.07
N THR A 4 -35.66 -31.20 42.87
CA THR A 4 -34.31 -30.71 42.57
C THR A 4 -34.19 -29.25 43.00
N SER A 5 -33.35 -28.98 44.00
CA SER A 5 -33.26 -27.71 44.73
C SER A 5 -32.39 -26.65 44.06
N VAL A 6 -31.59 -27.03 43.05
CA VAL A 6 -30.67 -26.11 42.37
C VAL A 6 -31.43 -25.27 41.33
N ASN A 7 -31.73 -24.02 41.69
CA ASN A 7 -32.34 -23.03 40.81
C ASN A 7 -31.29 -22.09 40.18
N GLU A 8 -31.72 -21.18 39.31
CA GLU A 8 -30.83 -20.24 38.61
C GLU A 8 -30.11 -19.28 39.58
N GLU A 9 -30.75 -18.90 40.68
CA GLU A 9 -30.18 -18.01 41.69
C GLU A 9 -29.01 -18.67 42.44
N ILE A 10 -29.17 -19.93 42.86
CA ILE A 10 -28.11 -20.70 43.53
C ILE A 10 -26.92 -20.90 42.59
N LEU A 11 -27.19 -21.22 41.31
CA LEU A 11 -26.14 -21.33 40.30
C LEU A 11 -25.42 -19.99 40.09
N LEU A 12 -26.16 -18.90 39.96
CA LEU A 12 -25.57 -17.57 39.80
C LEU A 12 -24.68 -17.19 40.99
N GLN A 13 -25.11 -17.50 42.22
CA GLN A 13 -24.33 -17.21 43.41
C GLN A 13 -22.99 -17.95 43.39
N VAL A 14 -23.00 -19.27 43.18
CA VAL A 14 -21.79 -20.10 43.15
C VAL A 14 -20.88 -19.74 41.97
N LEU A 15 -21.45 -19.48 40.80
CA LEU A 15 -20.68 -19.26 39.57
C LEU A 15 -20.09 -17.85 39.49
N ASN A 16 -20.70 -16.85 40.12
CA ASN A 16 -20.16 -15.49 40.18
C ASN A 16 -18.92 -15.37 41.08
N ASP A 17 -18.75 -16.26 42.05
CA ASP A 17 -17.53 -16.32 42.86
C ASP A 17 -16.29 -16.73 42.03
N ILE A 18 -16.50 -17.41 40.89
CA ILE A 18 -15.43 -17.85 39.97
C ILE A 18 -15.10 -16.74 38.95
N GLY A 19 -16.12 -16.03 38.47
CA GLY A 19 -15.99 -14.94 37.51
C GLY A 19 -17.34 -14.38 37.08
N PRO A 20 -17.39 -13.22 36.41
CA PRO A 20 -18.65 -12.60 35.99
C PRO A 20 -19.40 -13.48 34.98
N VAL A 21 -20.59 -13.93 35.37
CA VAL A 21 -21.47 -14.73 34.51
C VAL A 21 -22.26 -13.82 33.57
N LYS A 22 -22.20 -14.12 32.27
CA LYS A 22 -22.90 -13.40 31.21
C LYS A 22 -24.34 -13.89 31.00
N ASN A 23 -24.57 -15.18 31.07
CA ASN A 23 -25.90 -15.77 30.88
C ASN A 23 -25.96 -17.20 31.46
N ILE A 24 -27.09 -17.56 32.07
CA ILE A 24 -27.38 -18.93 32.50
C ILE A 24 -28.66 -19.39 31.81
N LYS A 25 -28.68 -20.64 31.35
CA LYS A 25 -29.85 -21.27 30.76
C LYS A 25 -30.01 -22.67 31.31
N ILE A 26 -31.05 -22.88 32.12
CA ILE A 26 -31.44 -24.22 32.59
C ILE A 26 -32.10 -24.96 31.42
N GLY A 27 -31.65 -26.19 31.13
CA GLY A 27 -32.16 -26.97 30.00
C GLY A 27 -33.64 -27.31 30.17
N PRO A 28 -34.50 -27.08 29.15
CA PRO A 28 -35.93 -27.41 29.25
C PRO A 28 -36.15 -28.93 29.18
N ASP A 29 -37.15 -29.36 29.95
CA ASP A 29 -37.61 -30.73 30.08
C ASP A 29 -38.37 -31.17 28.81
N THR A 30 -37.83 -32.12 28.06
CA THR A 30 -38.59 -32.74 26.96
C THR A 30 -39.31 -34.01 27.39
N ASN A 31 -39.06 -34.56 28.59
CA ASN A 31 -39.69 -35.79 29.09
C ASN A 31 -39.67 -35.82 30.64
N SER A 32 -40.65 -35.13 31.21
CA SER A 32 -41.17 -35.03 32.60
C SER A 32 -40.58 -35.80 33.79
N ILE A 33 -39.28 -36.12 33.93
CA ILE A 33 -38.77 -36.71 35.19
C ILE A 33 -37.54 -36.06 35.83
N LEU A 34 -36.52 -35.47 35.17
CA LEU A 34 -35.41 -34.82 35.92
C LEU A 34 -34.71 -33.67 35.16
N ARG A 35 -34.64 -32.48 35.78
CA ARG A 35 -33.89 -31.29 35.31
C ARG A 35 -32.41 -31.38 35.72
N ASN A 36 -31.58 -32.09 34.96
CA ASN A 36 -30.21 -32.39 35.42
C ASN A 36 -29.09 -31.63 34.70
N HIS A 37 -29.37 -30.56 33.93
CA HIS A 37 -28.29 -29.76 33.36
C HIS A 37 -28.64 -28.28 33.16
N ALA A 38 -27.62 -27.43 33.26
CA ALA A 38 -27.66 -26.02 32.95
C ALA A 38 -26.47 -25.65 32.06
N TYR A 39 -26.64 -24.59 31.27
CA TYR A 39 -25.58 -23.99 30.47
C TYR A 39 -25.22 -22.63 31.05
N VAL A 40 -23.92 -22.38 31.19
CA VAL A 40 -23.38 -21.13 31.77
C VAL A 40 -22.46 -20.51 30.74
N LYS A 41 -22.62 -19.21 30.50
CA LYS A 41 -21.75 -18.40 29.64
C LYS A 41 -21.07 -17.36 30.50
N TYR A 42 -19.75 -17.40 30.58
CA TYR A 42 -18.94 -16.36 31.22
C TYR A 42 -18.66 -15.20 30.25
N TYR A 43 -18.25 -14.04 30.78
CA TYR A 43 -17.73 -12.95 29.96
C TYR A 43 -16.32 -13.24 29.42
N PHE A 44 -15.48 -13.91 30.21
CA PHE A 44 -14.11 -14.27 29.87
C PHE A 44 -13.95 -15.78 29.75
N LYS A 45 -13.04 -16.25 28.89
CA LYS A 45 -12.84 -17.68 28.62
C LYS A 45 -12.19 -18.37 29.82
N GLU A 46 -11.26 -17.67 30.44
CA GLU A 46 -10.44 -18.10 31.57
C GLU A 46 -11.31 -18.41 32.79
N ASP A 47 -12.42 -17.69 32.98
CA ASP A 47 -13.39 -17.95 34.05
C ASP A 47 -14.12 -19.28 33.82
N GLY A 48 -14.38 -19.63 32.55
CA GLY A 48 -14.96 -20.93 32.18
C GLY A 48 -13.99 -22.08 32.42
N GLU A 49 -12.70 -21.88 32.16
CA GLU A 49 -11.63 -22.84 32.47
C GLU A 49 -11.54 -23.05 33.99
N ARG A 50 -11.48 -21.97 34.78
CA ARG A 50 -11.50 -22.04 36.25
C ARG A 50 -12.76 -22.69 36.80
N ALA A 51 -13.91 -22.44 36.19
CA ALA A 51 -15.17 -23.06 36.60
C ALA A 51 -15.16 -24.57 36.41
N ILE A 52 -14.58 -25.07 35.31
CA ILE A 52 -14.44 -26.51 35.08
C ILE A 52 -13.48 -27.11 36.12
N GLU A 53 -12.33 -26.48 36.36
CA GLU A 53 -11.33 -26.97 37.33
C GLU A 53 -11.86 -27.02 38.77
N GLN A 54 -12.63 -26.01 39.18
CA GLN A 54 -13.09 -25.89 40.57
C GLN A 54 -14.41 -26.61 40.83
N LEU A 55 -15.30 -26.70 39.83
CA LEU A 55 -16.64 -27.24 40.02
C LEU A 55 -16.82 -28.65 39.49
N ASP A 56 -15.91 -29.20 38.66
CA ASP A 56 -16.06 -30.58 38.24
C ASP A 56 -15.94 -31.52 39.45
N ARG A 57 -17.01 -32.32 39.68
CA ARG A 57 -17.17 -33.22 40.83
C ARG A 57 -17.33 -32.53 42.19
N SER A 58 -17.56 -31.21 42.23
CA SER A 58 -17.96 -30.53 43.46
C SER A 58 -19.44 -30.78 43.77
N SER A 59 -19.88 -30.43 45.00
CA SER A 59 -21.29 -30.51 45.39
C SER A 59 -21.90 -29.12 45.50
N ILE A 60 -23.02 -28.88 44.80
CA ILE A 60 -23.88 -27.70 44.98
C ILE A 60 -25.18 -28.17 45.61
N ASP A 61 -25.49 -27.65 46.81
CA ASP A 61 -26.68 -28.01 47.57
C ASP A 61 -26.90 -29.53 47.68
N PHE A 62 -25.86 -30.21 48.18
CA PHE A 62 -25.80 -31.68 48.36
C PHE A 62 -25.89 -32.51 47.07
N SER A 63 -25.92 -31.88 45.89
CA SER A 63 -25.91 -32.55 44.60
C SER A 63 -24.53 -32.46 43.95
N PHE A 64 -23.94 -33.59 43.59
CA PHE A 64 -22.69 -33.59 42.82
C PHE A 64 -22.95 -33.11 41.40
N ILE A 65 -22.11 -32.18 40.95
CA ILE A 65 -22.18 -31.63 39.59
C ILE A 65 -20.98 -32.08 38.76
N THR A 66 -21.13 -32.01 37.44
CA THR A 66 -20.06 -32.26 36.47
C THR A 66 -19.99 -31.06 35.56
N ALA A 67 -18.82 -30.43 35.48
CA ALA A 67 -18.60 -29.22 34.68
C ALA A 67 -17.79 -29.58 33.44
N ARG A 68 -18.34 -29.29 32.25
CA ARG A 68 -17.68 -29.58 30.95
C ARG A 68 -17.94 -28.47 29.96
N TRP A 69 -17.09 -28.37 28.94
CA TRP A 69 -17.34 -27.52 27.78
C TRP A 69 -18.59 -27.98 27.02
N ALA A 70 -19.45 -27.02 26.65
CA ALA A 70 -20.60 -27.30 25.81
C ALA A 70 -20.17 -27.52 24.35
N ILE A 71 -20.60 -28.63 23.75
CA ILE A 71 -20.29 -28.99 22.35
C ILE A 71 -20.95 -28.02 21.36
N TYR A 72 -22.07 -27.40 21.74
CA TYR A 72 -22.78 -26.39 20.94
C TYR A 72 -23.12 -25.15 21.78
N ASP A 73 -23.19 -23.96 21.17
CA ASP A 73 -23.60 -22.72 21.88
C ASP A 73 -25.14 -22.67 22.03
N PRO A 74 -25.68 -22.89 23.25
CA PRO A 74 -27.12 -22.94 23.50
C PRO A 74 -27.77 -21.55 23.53
N PHE A 75 -26.96 -20.48 23.46
CA PHE A 75 -27.37 -19.07 23.46
C PHE A 75 -27.35 -18.45 22.06
N LYS A 76 -26.74 -19.12 21.06
CA LYS A 76 -26.91 -18.71 19.66
C LYS A 76 -28.37 -18.91 19.27
N LYS A 77 -29.09 -17.79 19.03
CA LYS A 77 -30.41 -17.84 18.37
C LYS A 77 -30.20 -18.60 17.06
N LYS A 78 -30.72 -19.84 16.97
CA LYS A 78 -30.78 -20.56 15.69
C LYS A 78 -31.41 -19.60 14.67
N ARG A 79 -30.66 -19.22 13.62
CA ARG A 79 -31.29 -18.64 12.43
C ARG A 79 -32.36 -19.63 12.00
N ASN A 80 -33.59 -19.15 11.99
CA ASN A 80 -34.80 -19.95 12.04
C ASN A 80 -34.78 -21.09 10.99
N PRO A 81 -34.61 -22.38 11.37
CA PRO A 81 -34.79 -23.51 10.45
C PRO A 81 -36.23 -23.58 9.92
N ILE A 82 -37.12 -22.80 10.54
CA ILE A 82 -38.53 -22.64 10.24
C ILE A 82 -38.74 -21.87 8.93
N GLU A 83 -37.83 -21.03 8.44
CA GLU A 83 -38.05 -20.34 7.15
C GLU A 83 -37.84 -21.26 5.93
N HIS A 84 -36.87 -22.17 6.01
CA HIS A 84 -36.65 -23.16 4.96
C HIS A 84 -37.75 -24.24 4.96
N LYS A 85 -38.18 -24.70 6.15
CA LYS A 85 -39.34 -25.60 6.30
C LYS A 85 -40.69 -24.92 5.99
N LYS A 86 -40.84 -23.60 6.19
CA LYS A 86 -42.06 -22.86 5.80
C LYS A 86 -42.15 -22.66 4.29
N LYS A 87 -41.03 -22.48 3.57
CA LYS A 87 -41.03 -22.41 2.09
C LYS A 87 -41.47 -23.75 1.46
N ILE A 88 -41.06 -24.88 2.06
CA ILE A 88 -41.48 -26.23 1.64
C ILE A 88 -42.91 -26.57 2.10
N LYS A 89 -43.35 -26.11 3.30
CA LYS A 89 -44.74 -26.28 3.77
C LYS A 89 -45.76 -25.37 3.05
N LYS A 90 -45.35 -24.24 2.50
CA LYS A 90 -46.25 -23.32 1.75
C LYS A 90 -46.56 -23.84 0.33
N ILE A 91 -45.72 -24.73 -0.21
CA ILE A 91 -45.98 -25.46 -1.46
C ILE A 91 -46.88 -26.68 -1.23
N LYS A 92 -46.87 -27.28 -0.03
CA LYS A 92 -47.75 -28.41 0.37
C LYS A 92 -49.12 -28.02 0.94
N LYS A 93 -49.49 -26.73 0.92
CA LYS A 93 -50.74 -26.23 1.51
C LYS A 93 -51.51 -25.31 0.56
N ILE A 94 -51.75 -25.80 -0.65
CA ILE A 94 -52.82 -25.31 -1.52
C ILE A 94 -53.88 -26.43 -1.59
N ASN A 95 -55.09 -26.06 -1.18
CA ASN A 95 -56.38 -26.74 -1.32
C ASN A 95 -56.71 -27.96 -0.44
N LYS A 96 -57.23 -27.66 0.76
CA LYS A 96 -58.33 -28.43 1.38
C LYS A 96 -59.22 -27.47 2.16
N THR A 97 -60.17 -26.84 1.49
CA THR A 97 -61.53 -26.57 1.98
C THR A 97 -62.36 -26.10 0.79
N ASP A 98 -63.51 -26.77 0.62
CA ASP A 98 -64.60 -26.49 -0.32
C ASP A 98 -64.50 -27.07 -1.74
N ILE A 99 -64.73 -28.38 -1.87
CA ILE A 99 -65.35 -28.96 -3.09
C ILE A 99 -66.45 -29.95 -2.65
N PRO A 100 -67.68 -29.86 -3.20
CA PRO A 100 -68.79 -30.73 -2.85
C PRO A 100 -68.59 -32.17 -3.34
N THR A 101 -69.16 -33.12 -2.60
CA THR A 101 -69.34 -34.52 -3.00
C THR A 101 -70.00 -34.65 -4.37
N GLY A 102 -69.25 -35.16 -5.35
CA GLY A 102 -69.76 -35.62 -6.64
C GLY A 102 -68.72 -35.45 -7.76
N TYR A 103 -68.27 -36.56 -8.34
CA TYR A 103 -67.24 -36.72 -9.38
C TYR A 103 -65.78 -36.75 -8.90
N ILE A 104 -65.27 -37.98 -8.72
CA ILE A 104 -63.83 -38.24 -8.77
C ILE A 104 -63.40 -37.98 -10.22
N ILE A 105 -62.56 -36.96 -10.41
CA ILE A 105 -61.91 -36.66 -11.69
C ILE A 105 -61.04 -37.87 -12.05
N SER A 106 -61.19 -38.40 -13.27
CA SER A 106 -60.50 -39.59 -13.77
C SER A 106 -58.98 -39.58 -13.50
N GLU A 107 -58.36 -38.41 -13.52
CA GLU A 107 -56.93 -38.21 -13.25
C GLU A 107 -56.53 -38.50 -11.79
N MET A 108 -57.40 -38.21 -10.80
CA MET A 108 -57.15 -38.58 -9.40
C MET A 108 -57.37 -40.07 -9.17
N GLN A 109 -58.31 -40.67 -9.88
CA GLN A 109 -58.56 -42.12 -9.81
C GLN A 109 -57.38 -42.89 -10.41
N GLU A 110 -56.79 -42.40 -11.50
CA GLU A 110 -55.60 -42.95 -12.13
C GLU A 110 -54.34 -42.78 -11.24
N TYR A 111 -54.20 -41.65 -10.55
CA TYR A 111 -53.15 -41.43 -9.54
C TYR A 111 -53.30 -42.37 -8.34
N VAL A 112 -54.49 -42.49 -7.77
CA VAL A 112 -54.77 -43.41 -6.65
C VAL A 112 -54.56 -44.86 -7.08
N ASN A 113 -55.08 -45.27 -8.24
CA ASN A 113 -54.85 -46.62 -8.76
C ASN A 113 -53.36 -46.89 -9.04
N SER A 114 -52.58 -45.86 -9.40
CA SER A 114 -51.13 -46.01 -9.56
C SER A 114 -50.36 -46.21 -8.24
N LEU A 115 -50.91 -45.72 -7.11
CA LEU A 115 -50.38 -45.95 -5.77
C LEU A 115 -50.79 -47.32 -5.20
N PHE A 116 -51.83 -47.96 -5.77
CA PHE A 116 -52.33 -49.28 -5.39
C PHE A 116 -52.05 -50.37 -6.45
N ASP A 117 -51.23 -50.10 -7.47
CA ASP A 117 -50.76 -51.15 -8.38
C ASP A 117 -49.77 -52.03 -7.61
N ILE A 118 -50.25 -53.20 -7.18
CA ILE A 118 -49.47 -54.22 -6.45
C ILE A 118 -48.13 -54.47 -7.15
N ARG A 119 -48.10 -54.42 -8.49
CA ARG A 119 -46.87 -54.67 -9.23
C ARG A 119 -45.81 -53.61 -9.01
N LYS A 120 -46.22 -52.35 -8.80
CA LYS A 120 -45.30 -51.24 -8.52
C LYS A 120 -44.81 -51.30 -7.09
N HIS A 121 -45.70 -51.62 -6.15
CA HIS A 121 -45.34 -51.81 -4.75
C HIS A 121 -44.27 -52.90 -4.59
N ASP A 122 -44.49 -54.07 -5.20
CA ASP A 122 -43.56 -55.20 -5.11
C ASP A 122 -42.19 -54.84 -5.72
N ILE A 123 -42.19 -54.14 -6.87
CA ILE A 123 -40.95 -53.66 -7.49
C ILE A 123 -40.22 -52.65 -6.61
N ILE A 124 -40.93 -51.68 -6.02
CA ILE A 124 -40.33 -50.70 -5.09
C ILE A 124 -39.75 -51.42 -3.88
N GLU A 125 -40.44 -52.43 -3.33
CA GLU A 125 -39.96 -53.21 -2.19
C GLU A 125 -38.68 -54.00 -2.55
N ILE A 126 -38.63 -54.60 -3.73
CA ILE A 126 -37.44 -55.31 -4.23
C ILE A 126 -36.27 -54.34 -4.48
N ILE A 127 -36.55 -53.16 -5.05
CA ILE A 127 -35.54 -52.09 -5.26
C ILE A 127 -34.98 -51.63 -3.91
N ASN A 128 -35.85 -51.39 -2.91
CA ASN A 128 -35.44 -50.99 -1.57
C ASN A 128 -34.61 -52.06 -0.85
N LYS A 129 -34.82 -53.34 -1.17
CA LYS A 129 -33.98 -54.46 -0.68
C LYS A 129 -32.63 -54.56 -1.38
N LYS A 130 -32.38 -53.78 -2.44
CA LYS A 130 -31.16 -53.82 -3.28
C LYS A 130 -30.89 -55.24 -3.84
N ASN A 131 -31.95 -56.01 -4.15
CA ASN A 131 -31.84 -57.42 -4.58
C ASN A 131 -32.06 -57.59 -6.10
N LEU A 132 -30.98 -57.52 -6.88
CA LEU A 132 -31.05 -57.59 -8.34
C LEU A 132 -31.59 -58.94 -8.87
N ASN A 133 -31.31 -60.04 -8.16
CA ASN A 133 -31.77 -61.37 -8.57
C ASN A 133 -33.28 -61.52 -8.39
N GLU A 134 -33.81 -61.03 -7.27
CA GLU A 134 -35.26 -60.98 -7.03
C GLU A 134 -35.97 -60.08 -8.05
N LEU A 135 -35.33 -58.97 -8.46
CA LEU A 135 -35.86 -58.10 -9.51
C LEU A 135 -35.89 -58.78 -10.89
N LYS A 136 -34.86 -59.57 -11.24
CA LYS A 136 -34.84 -60.39 -12.47
C LYS A 136 -35.92 -61.47 -12.44
N ILE A 137 -36.03 -62.22 -11.34
CA ILE A 137 -37.07 -63.24 -11.16
C ILE A 137 -38.46 -62.62 -11.27
N TYR A 138 -38.66 -61.45 -10.66
CA TYR A 138 -39.92 -60.72 -10.72
C TYR A 138 -40.26 -60.30 -12.16
N LYS A 139 -39.27 -59.82 -12.93
CA LYS A 139 -39.42 -59.47 -14.35
C LYS A 139 -39.92 -60.66 -15.17
N ASP A 140 -39.25 -61.80 -15.01
CA ASP A 140 -39.53 -63.01 -15.78
C ASP A 140 -40.91 -63.60 -15.40
N ASN A 141 -41.24 -63.64 -14.11
CA ASN A 141 -42.52 -64.17 -13.63
C ASN A 141 -43.73 -63.32 -14.05
N ASN A 142 -43.54 -62.03 -14.27
CA ASN A 142 -44.62 -61.10 -14.63
C ASN A 142 -44.65 -60.75 -16.13
N ASN A 143 -43.82 -61.42 -16.96
CA ASN A 143 -43.71 -61.18 -18.40
C ASN A 143 -43.46 -59.70 -18.77
N ILE A 144 -42.68 -58.99 -17.95
CA ILE A 144 -42.29 -57.60 -18.22
C ILE A 144 -41.14 -57.62 -19.23
N LYS A 145 -41.30 -57.07 -20.44
CA LYS A 145 -40.21 -57.07 -21.43
C LYS A 145 -39.15 -56.05 -21.05
N GLU A 146 -39.61 -54.86 -20.68
CA GLU A 146 -38.79 -53.75 -20.20
C GLU A 146 -39.47 -53.10 -18.99
N PHE A 147 -38.71 -52.73 -17.95
CA PHE A 147 -39.27 -52.07 -16.77
C PHE A 147 -39.89 -50.69 -17.09
N SER A 148 -39.53 -50.10 -18.23
CA SER A 148 -40.17 -48.90 -18.80
C SER A 148 -41.66 -49.11 -19.07
N GLU A 149 -42.12 -50.34 -19.29
CA GLU A 149 -43.53 -50.70 -19.50
C GLU A 149 -44.40 -50.44 -18.26
N ILE A 150 -43.77 -50.31 -17.09
CA ILE A 150 -44.43 -50.08 -15.80
C ILE A 150 -44.52 -48.57 -15.50
N ASN A 151 -43.76 -47.76 -16.24
CA ASN A 151 -43.81 -46.32 -16.12
C ASN A 151 -45.17 -45.79 -16.55
N ASN A 152 -45.65 -44.78 -15.84
CA ASN A 152 -46.79 -43.98 -16.25
C ASN A 152 -46.58 -42.52 -15.85
N LYS A 153 -47.58 -41.67 -16.13
CA LYS A 153 -47.54 -40.24 -15.82
C LYS A 153 -47.18 -39.91 -14.35
N TYR A 154 -47.37 -40.86 -13.43
CA TYR A 154 -47.19 -40.66 -11.99
C TYR A 154 -46.12 -41.57 -11.36
N PHE A 155 -45.50 -42.46 -12.15
CA PHE A 155 -44.51 -43.41 -11.67
C PHE A 155 -43.45 -43.60 -12.75
N ASN A 156 -42.21 -43.28 -12.41
CA ASN A 156 -41.05 -43.59 -13.24
C ASN A 156 -40.10 -44.46 -12.41
N ILE A 157 -39.95 -45.73 -12.78
CA ILE A 157 -39.09 -46.67 -12.07
C ILE A 157 -37.63 -46.18 -11.98
N GLN A 158 -37.16 -45.42 -12.98
CA GLN A 158 -35.83 -44.83 -12.96
C GLN A 158 -35.67 -43.78 -11.86
N GLU A 159 -36.72 -43.03 -11.54
CA GLU A 159 -36.68 -42.09 -10.42
C GLU A 159 -36.59 -42.85 -9.08
N TYR A 160 -37.24 -44.00 -8.95
CA TYR A 160 -37.19 -44.82 -7.73
C TYR A 160 -35.88 -45.60 -7.55
N CYS A 161 -35.22 -45.99 -8.65
CA CYS A 161 -33.87 -46.57 -8.57
C CYS A 161 -32.80 -45.53 -8.17
N CYS A 162 -33.11 -44.23 -8.27
CA CYS A 162 -32.19 -43.12 -8.03
C CYS A 162 -32.46 -42.36 -6.72
N VAL A 163 -33.40 -42.83 -5.89
CA VAL A 163 -33.84 -42.17 -4.65
C VAL A 163 -33.71 -43.26 -3.57
N GLU A 164 -32.65 -43.32 -2.77
CA GLU A 164 -32.52 -42.53 -1.55
C GLU A 164 -31.06 -42.26 -1.10
N ASP A 165 -30.07 -42.78 -1.82
CA ASP A 165 -28.68 -42.38 -1.66
C ASP A 165 -28.25 -41.77 -3.00
N ASN A 166 -27.95 -40.47 -3.08
CA ASN A 166 -27.34 -39.86 -4.28
C ASN A 166 -25.97 -40.45 -4.66
N GLN A 167 -25.55 -41.53 -3.98
CA GLN A 167 -24.53 -42.42 -4.46
C GLN A 167 -25.06 -43.05 -5.74
N VAL A 168 -24.56 -42.58 -6.88
CA VAL A 168 -24.49 -43.42 -8.07
C VAL A 168 -23.97 -44.77 -7.55
N PRO A 169 -24.76 -45.87 -7.60
CA PRO A 169 -24.26 -47.18 -7.19
C PRO A 169 -22.91 -47.35 -7.86
N ASN A 170 -21.90 -47.88 -7.19
CA ASN A 170 -20.62 -48.12 -7.84
C ASN A 170 -20.89 -48.95 -9.10
N ILE A 171 -20.98 -48.28 -10.26
CA ILE A 171 -21.34 -48.90 -11.54
C ILE A 171 -20.16 -49.78 -11.96
N ASP A 172 -18.99 -49.47 -11.39
CA ASP A 172 -17.77 -50.18 -11.62
C ASP A 172 -17.77 -51.50 -10.85
N ASP A 173 -17.57 -52.59 -11.60
CA ASP A 173 -17.34 -53.94 -11.11
C ASP A 173 -16.13 -54.56 -11.83
N ASP A 174 -15.84 -55.84 -11.60
CA ASP A 174 -14.71 -56.54 -12.22
C ASP A 174 -14.78 -56.60 -13.77
N TYR A 175 -15.94 -56.29 -14.35
CA TYR A 175 -16.22 -56.43 -15.79
C TYR A 175 -16.52 -55.10 -16.48
N PHE A 176 -16.89 -54.06 -15.74
CA PHE A 176 -17.28 -52.78 -16.29
C PHE A 176 -16.66 -51.63 -15.48
N ASN A 177 -16.04 -50.69 -16.19
CA ASN A 177 -15.54 -49.43 -15.62
C ASN A 177 -16.15 -48.27 -16.41
N ILE A 178 -16.96 -47.43 -15.75
CA ILE A 178 -17.69 -46.35 -16.41
C ILE A 178 -16.75 -45.30 -17.02
N ILE A 179 -15.61 -45.04 -16.39
CA ILE A 179 -14.63 -44.08 -16.87
C ILE A 179 -13.94 -44.62 -18.14
N GLU A 180 -13.50 -45.88 -18.12
CA GLU A 180 -12.87 -46.53 -19.28
C GLU A 180 -13.86 -46.63 -20.45
N TYR A 181 -15.12 -46.98 -20.16
CA TYR A 181 -16.19 -47.01 -21.16
C TYR A 181 -16.42 -45.62 -21.78
N CYS A 182 -16.49 -44.56 -20.96
CA CYS A 182 -16.70 -43.20 -21.45
C CYS A 182 -15.53 -42.67 -22.28
N ARG A 183 -14.30 -43.12 -21.99
CA ARG A 183 -13.10 -42.75 -22.76
C ARG A 183 -12.96 -43.53 -24.07
N SER A 184 -13.31 -44.81 -24.07
CA SER A 184 -13.19 -45.67 -25.24
C SER A 184 -14.32 -45.46 -26.26
N ASN A 185 -15.51 -45.04 -25.80
CA ASN A 185 -16.67 -44.87 -26.66
C ASN A 185 -16.72 -43.46 -27.30
N LYS A 186 -16.29 -43.38 -28.57
CA LYS A 186 -16.30 -42.14 -29.38
C LYS A 186 -17.68 -41.50 -29.58
N ASN A 187 -18.77 -42.22 -29.30
CA ASN A 187 -20.13 -41.67 -29.41
C ASN A 187 -20.55 -40.87 -28.18
N ILE A 188 -19.80 -40.94 -27.07
CA ILE A 188 -20.10 -40.17 -25.86
C ILE A 188 -19.48 -38.78 -26.00
N PRO A 189 -20.27 -37.70 -25.91
CA PRO A 189 -19.73 -36.35 -25.98
C PRO A 189 -18.72 -36.09 -24.86
N GLU A 190 -17.63 -35.39 -25.19
CA GLU A 190 -16.54 -35.09 -24.26
C GLU A 190 -17.02 -34.42 -22.96
N TRP A 191 -17.99 -33.51 -23.04
CA TRP A 191 -18.56 -32.86 -21.85
C TRP A 191 -19.22 -33.85 -20.88
N MET A 192 -19.82 -34.92 -21.40
CA MET A 192 -20.47 -35.96 -20.59
C MET A 192 -19.41 -36.85 -19.94
N THR A 193 -18.35 -37.20 -20.67
CA THR A 193 -17.18 -37.89 -20.12
C THR A 193 -16.54 -37.09 -18.99
N ASN A 194 -16.31 -35.79 -19.20
CA ASN A 194 -15.75 -34.89 -18.18
C ASN A 194 -16.69 -34.72 -16.97
N PHE A 195 -18.00 -34.67 -17.19
CA PHE A 195 -18.99 -34.67 -16.11
C PHE A 195 -18.90 -35.94 -15.26
N ILE A 196 -18.89 -37.12 -15.88
CA ILE A 196 -18.81 -38.41 -15.17
C ILE A 196 -17.51 -38.49 -14.36
N ILE A 197 -16.37 -38.17 -14.97
CA ILE A 197 -15.06 -38.20 -14.31
C ILE A 197 -15.03 -37.25 -13.09
N SER A 198 -15.53 -36.02 -13.25
CA SER A 198 -15.55 -35.02 -12.17
C SER A 198 -16.53 -35.34 -11.03
N HIS A 199 -17.49 -36.24 -11.22
CA HIS A 199 -18.51 -36.58 -10.20
C HIS A 199 -18.48 -38.06 -9.84
N TYR A 200 -17.39 -38.76 -10.19
CA TYR A 200 -17.30 -40.22 -10.08
C TYR A 200 -17.46 -40.73 -8.65
N THR A 201 -16.93 -40.00 -7.67
CA THR A 201 -17.12 -40.30 -6.24
C THR A 201 -18.04 -39.29 -5.60
N GLN A 202 -18.77 -39.70 -4.56
CA GLN A 202 -19.66 -38.79 -3.81
C GLN A 202 -18.90 -37.55 -3.29
N LYS A 203 -17.69 -37.77 -2.77
CA LYS A 203 -16.82 -36.70 -2.27
C LYS A 203 -16.43 -35.71 -3.38
N ARG A 204 -16.11 -36.19 -4.59
CA ARG A 204 -15.87 -35.32 -5.75
C ARG A 204 -17.13 -34.57 -6.14
N TYR A 205 -18.27 -35.26 -6.25
CA TYR A 205 -19.55 -34.64 -6.59
C TYR A 205 -19.85 -33.46 -5.64
N ASP A 206 -19.77 -33.67 -4.33
CA ASP A 206 -20.10 -32.66 -3.33
C ASP A 206 -19.19 -31.43 -3.46
N ILE A 207 -17.86 -31.63 -3.55
CA ILE A 207 -16.91 -30.53 -3.66
C ILE A 207 -17.04 -29.80 -5.01
N ILE A 208 -17.20 -30.52 -6.12
CA ILE A 208 -17.30 -29.93 -7.45
C ILE A 208 -18.57 -29.10 -7.61
N GLU A 209 -19.69 -29.57 -7.05
CA GLU A 209 -20.91 -28.78 -7.05
C GLU A 209 -20.78 -27.53 -6.18
N LEU A 210 -20.11 -27.61 -5.02
CA LEU A 210 -19.84 -26.41 -4.21
C LEU A 210 -18.90 -25.41 -4.93
N ILE A 211 -17.91 -25.90 -5.68
CA ILE A 211 -17.04 -25.08 -6.53
C ILE A 211 -17.87 -24.36 -7.60
N ARG A 212 -18.73 -25.08 -8.33
CA ARG A 212 -19.63 -24.52 -9.35
C ARG A 212 -20.61 -23.51 -8.78
N MET A 213 -21.15 -23.78 -7.59
CA MET A 213 -22.03 -22.89 -6.85
C MET A 213 -21.32 -21.70 -6.20
N LYS A 214 -19.97 -21.64 -6.26
CA LYS A 214 -19.15 -20.55 -5.73
C LYS A 214 -19.22 -20.39 -4.20
N LYS A 215 -19.36 -21.51 -3.49
CA LYS A 215 -19.67 -21.58 -2.06
C LYS A 215 -18.45 -21.92 -1.18
N ILE A 216 -17.48 -21.00 -1.09
CA ILE A 216 -16.22 -21.23 -0.36
C ILE A 216 -16.47 -21.61 1.11
N LYS A 217 -17.42 -20.95 1.79
CA LYS A 217 -17.68 -21.21 3.21
C LYS A 217 -18.17 -22.63 3.44
N GLU A 218 -19.08 -23.10 2.59
CA GLU A 218 -19.60 -24.45 2.63
C GLU A 218 -18.53 -25.49 2.28
N ILE A 219 -17.58 -25.17 1.37
CA ILE A 219 -16.42 -26.04 1.11
C ILE A 219 -15.55 -26.16 2.37
N ILE A 220 -15.23 -25.04 3.03
CA ILE A 220 -14.45 -25.04 4.27
C ILE A 220 -15.18 -25.82 5.37
N GLU A 221 -16.50 -25.66 5.51
CA GLU A 221 -17.31 -26.40 6.47
C GLU A 221 -17.34 -27.90 6.15
N TYR A 222 -17.48 -28.28 4.88
CA TYR A 222 -17.44 -29.66 4.43
C TYR A 222 -16.08 -30.31 4.74
N MET A 223 -14.98 -29.64 4.38
CA MET A 223 -13.63 -30.12 4.69
C MET A 223 -13.44 -30.27 6.20
N LYS A 224 -13.90 -29.30 7.01
CA LYS A 224 -13.80 -29.40 8.48
C LYS A 224 -14.62 -30.54 9.08
N TYR A 225 -15.82 -30.80 8.57
CA TYR A 225 -16.69 -31.86 9.07
C TYR A 225 -16.08 -33.24 8.83
N GLU A 226 -15.55 -33.46 7.63
CA GLU A 226 -14.91 -34.73 7.28
C GLU A 226 -13.53 -34.89 7.96
N ASN A 227 -12.83 -33.79 8.25
CA ASN A 227 -11.55 -33.80 8.98
C ASN A 227 -11.65 -34.36 10.41
N GLU A 228 -12.84 -34.52 10.98
CA GLU A 228 -12.99 -35.26 12.25
C GLU A 228 -12.65 -36.76 12.08
N ASN A 229 -12.62 -37.28 10.84
CA ASN A 229 -12.33 -38.68 10.53
C ASN A 229 -11.11 -38.91 9.61
N ASP A 230 -10.79 -37.98 8.70
CA ASP A 230 -9.57 -37.99 7.88
C ASP A 230 -9.33 -36.58 7.32
N ASP A 231 -8.10 -36.06 7.42
CA ASP A 231 -7.74 -34.74 6.87
C ASP A 231 -7.97 -34.70 5.33
N ILE A 232 -9.13 -34.19 4.90
CA ILE A 232 -9.45 -34.02 3.48
C ILE A 232 -8.62 -32.85 2.94
N GLU A 233 -7.72 -33.18 2.01
CA GLU A 233 -7.03 -32.23 1.15
C GLU A 233 -7.67 -32.22 -0.25
N PHE A 234 -7.64 -31.11 -0.98
CA PHE A 234 -8.15 -31.13 -2.37
C PHE A 234 -7.35 -32.10 -3.25
N ILE A 235 -6.05 -32.25 -3.00
CA ILE A 235 -5.23 -33.23 -3.70
C ILE A 235 -5.71 -34.68 -3.50
N SER A 236 -6.43 -34.97 -2.41
CA SER A 236 -7.04 -36.29 -2.18
C SER A 236 -8.21 -36.59 -3.13
N LEU A 237 -8.70 -35.59 -3.87
CA LEU A 237 -9.67 -35.81 -4.94
C LEU A 237 -9.00 -36.33 -6.21
N ASN A 238 -7.70 -36.12 -6.38
CA ASN A 238 -7.00 -36.50 -7.59
C ASN A 238 -6.84 -38.02 -7.68
N ASP A 239 -6.94 -38.55 -8.89
CA ASP A 239 -6.57 -39.91 -9.24
C ASP A 239 -5.98 -39.94 -10.66
N GLU A 240 -5.78 -41.13 -11.23
CA GLU A 240 -5.31 -41.28 -12.61
C GLU A 240 -6.26 -40.68 -13.66
N ASN A 241 -7.51 -40.38 -13.29
CA ASN A 241 -8.57 -39.97 -14.19
C ASN A 241 -8.98 -38.50 -14.02
N PHE A 242 -8.74 -37.93 -12.85
CA PHE A 242 -9.20 -36.62 -12.45
C PHE A 242 -8.10 -35.85 -11.71
N ASP A 243 -7.88 -34.60 -12.13
CA ASP A 243 -7.05 -33.64 -11.42
C ASP A 243 -7.87 -32.37 -11.15
N ILE A 244 -8.03 -32.01 -9.88
CA ILE A 244 -8.78 -30.83 -9.45
C ILE A 244 -8.19 -29.52 -9.98
N VAL A 245 -6.86 -29.45 -10.15
CA VAL A 245 -6.17 -28.26 -10.66
C VAL A 245 -6.50 -28.09 -12.14
N GLU A 246 -6.39 -29.15 -12.93
CA GLU A 246 -6.75 -29.13 -14.36
C GLU A 246 -8.25 -28.86 -14.56
N PHE A 247 -9.10 -29.47 -13.72
CA PHE A 247 -10.54 -29.17 -13.71
C PHE A 247 -10.80 -27.68 -13.51
N CYS A 248 -10.11 -27.04 -12.56
CA CYS A 248 -10.24 -25.61 -12.29
C CYS A 248 -9.67 -24.72 -13.41
N LYS A 249 -8.62 -25.16 -14.12
CA LYS A 249 -8.03 -24.42 -15.24
C LYS A 249 -8.87 -24.48 -16.51
N ASP A 250 -9.57 -25.60 -16.75
CA ASP A 250 -10.38 -25.76 -17.95
C ASP A 250 -11.51 -24.70 -18.02
N LYS A 251 -11.45 -23.88 -19.07
CA LYS A 251 -12.40 -22.80 -19.33
C LYS A 251 -13.83 -23.33 -19.54
N ASN A 252 -14.00 -24.57 -19.99
CA ASN A 252 -15.30 -25.20 -20.20
C ASN A 252 -16.06 -25.41 -18.88
N ASN A 253 -15.35 -25.59 -17.77
CA ASN A 253 -15.94 -25.79 -16.44
C ASN A 253 -16.44 -24.49 -15.80
N LYS A 254 -16.09 -23.32 -16.37
CA LYS A 254 -16.55 -21.99 -15.93
C LYS A 254 -16.32 -21.70 -14.43
N VAL A 255 -15.24 -22.25 -13.87
CA VAL A 255 -14.83 -21.96 -12.49
C VAL A 255 -14.41 -20.49 -12.38
N ALA A 256 -14.91 -19.78 -11.37
CA ALA A 256 -14.55 -18.38 -11.15
C ALA A 256 -13.10 -18.25 -10.68
N ASP A 257 -12.39 -17.18 -11.09
CA ASP A 257 -10.95 -17.06 -10.82
C ASP A 257 -10.62 -17.06 -9.32
N TYR A 258 -11.37 -16.33 -8.49
CA TYR A 258 -11.17 -16.36 -7.03
C TYR A 258 -11.41 -17.75 -6.40
N MET A 259 -12.23 -18.59 -7.05
CA MET A 259 -12.44 -19.97 -6.62
C MET A 259 -11.23 -20.82 -7.02
N LYS A 260 -10.64 -20.61 -8.20
CA LYS A 260 -9.37 -21.25 -8.59
C LYS A 260 -8.26 -20.89 -7.60
N ASP A 261 -8.11 -19.59 -7.30
CA ASP A 261 -7.12 -19.12 -6.32
C ASP A 261 -7.33 -19.76 -4.95
N PHE A 262 -8.59 -19.93 -4.53
CA PHE A 262 -8.92 -20.62 -3.28
C PHE A 262 -8.49 -22.09 -3.31
N ILE A 263 -8.88 -22.85 -4.34
CA ILE A 263 -8.50 -24.27 -4.47
C ILE A 263 -6.98 -24.44 -4.52
N LEU A 264 -6.27 -23.64 -5.33
CA LEU A 264 -4.81 -23.70 -5.47
C LEU A 264 -4.09 -23.38 -4.15
N SER A 265 -4.57 -22.36 -3.43
CA SER A 265 -4.01 -21.97 -2.13
C SER A 265 -4.32 -22.94 -0.98
N HIS A 266 -5.24 -23.87 -1.19
CA HIS A 266 -5.68 -24.85 -0.19
C HIS A 266 -5.46 -26.29 -0.66
N LEU A 267 -4.68 -26.50 -1.74
CA LEU A 267 -4.55 -27.79 -2.40
C LEU A 267 -4.09 -28.90 -1.44
N THR A 268 -3.15 -28.57 -0.56
CA THR A 268 -2.62 -29.42 0.52
C THR A 268 -2.91 -28.81 1.89
N GLN A 269 -2.87 -29.62 2.95
CA GLN A 269 -3.13 -29.13 4.32
C GLN A 269 -2.08 -28.11 4.77
N SER A 270 -0.81 -28.31 4.42
CA SER A 270 0.27 -27.35 4.73
C SER A 270 0.04 -25.99 4.07
N ARG A 271 -0.38 -25.97 2.80
CA ARG A 271 -0.74 -24.71 2.10
C ARG A 271 -1.91 -24.03 2.78
N SER A 272 -2.99 -24.77 3.00
CA SER A 272 -4.21 -24.27 3.64
C SER A 272 -3.91 -23.62 5.01
N LYS A 273 -3.17 -24.32 5.89
CA LYS A 273 -2.79 -23.77 7.21
C LYS A 273 -1.96 -22.51 7.12
N VAL A 274 -0.92 -22.48 6.27
CA VAL A 274 -0.07 -21.29 6.10
C VAL A 274 -0.86 -20.11 5.56
N VAL A 275 -1.71 -20.35 4.55
CA VAL A 275 -2.52 -19.31 3.92
C VAL A 275 -3.53 -18.72 4.91
N GLU A 276 -4.17 -19.55 5.73
CA GLU A 276 -5.12 -19.07 6.73
C GLU A 276 -4.41 -18.29 7.84
N PHE A 277 -3.24 -18.73 8.33
CA PHE A 277 -2.46 -17.93 9.29
C PHE A 277 -2.05 -16.57 8.73
N LEU A 278 -1.68 -16.51 7.45
CA LEU A 278 -1.36 -15.25 6.78
C LEU A 278 -2.59 -14.34 6.68
N ARG A 279 -3.75 -14.86 6.26
CA ARG A 279 -4.99 -14.09 6.13
C ARG A 279 -5.50 -13.57 7.47
N GLU A 280 -5.30 -14.33 8.55
CA GLU A 280 -5.69 -13.96 9.91
C GLU A 280 -4.65 -13.05 10.60
N ASN A 281 -3.51 -12.75 9.96
CA ASN A 281 -2.36 -12.07 10.58
C ASN A 281 -1.85 -12.78 11.85
N ASN A 282 -1.96 -14.11 11.90
CA ASN A 282 -1.56 -14.92 13.03
C ASN A 282 -0.12 -15.42 12.91
N TYR A 283 0.83 -14.48 12.91
CA TYR A 283 2.25 -14.78 12.68
C TYR A 283 2.91 -15.63 13.77
N ILE A 284 2.35 -15.61 14.99
CA ILE A 284 2.85 -16.44 16.10
C ILE A 284 2.56 -17.91 15.80
N GLU A 285 1.33 -18.23 15.41
CA GLU A 285 0.95 -19.59 15.03
C GLU A 285 1.65 -20.03 13.74
N LEU A 286 1.82 -19.12 12.77
CA LEU A 286 2.59 -19.41 11.57
C LEU A 286 4.04 -19.82 11.90
N LYS A 287 4.71 -19.06 12.78
CA LYS A 287 6.09 -19.36 13.22
C LYS A 287 6.17 -20.69 13.95
N ARG A 288 5.19 -20.99 14.81
CA ARG A 288 5.11 -22.25 15.54
C ARG A 288 4.90 -23.43 14.59
N TYR A 289 3.88 -23.34 13.72
CA TYR A 289 3.54 -24.37 12.75
C TYR A 289 4.70 -24.69 11.80
N THR A 290 5.34 -23.67 11.24
CA THR A 290 6.47 -23.84 10.31
C THR A 290 7.65 -24.54 10.98
N LYS A 291 7.98 -24.17 12.22
CA LYS A 291 9.04 -24.82 13.00
C LYS A 291 8.70 -26.27 13.36
N GLU A 292 7.50 -26.53 13.88
CA GLU A 292 7.07 -27.87 14.30
C GLU A 292 7.05 -28.86 13.13
N ASN A 293 6.69 -28.40 11.92
CA ASN A 293 6.57 -29.22 10.73
C ASN A 293 7.82 -29.17 9.82
N LYS A 294 8.89 -28.45 10.22
CA LYS A 294 10.09 -28.21 9.41
C LYS A 294 9.73 -27.75 7.98
N LEU A 295 8.75 -26.85 7.88
CA LEU A 295 8.14 -26.46 6.61
C LEU A 295 8.95 -25.34 5.95
N GLU A 296 9.47 -25.60 4.76
CA GLU A 296 10.11 -24.57 3.94
C GLU A 296 9.06 -23.88 3.03
N PHE A 297 9.03 -22.54 2.98
CA PHE A 297 8.00 -21.85 2.17
C PHE A 297 8.13 -22.15 0.67
N LYS A 298 9.36 -22.38 0.18
CA LYS A 298 9.59 -22.77 -1.21
C LYS A 298 8.92 -24.09 -1.59
N THR A 299 8.77 -25.03 -0.66
CA THR A 299 8.10 -26.32 -0.93
C THR A 299 6.58 -26.18 -1.02
N LEU A 300 6.04 -25.03 -0.59
CA LEU A 300 4.64 -24.71 -0.82
C LEU A 300 4.40 -24.24 -2.25
N ASN A 301 5.42 -23.81 -2.99
CA ASN A 301 5.24 -23.29 -4.35
C ASN A 301 5.24 -24.42 -5.38
N ASP A 302 4.45 -24.25 -6.44
CA ASP A 302 4.50 -25.06 -7.66
C ASP A 302 4.28 -24.15 -8.89
N GLU A 303 4.03 -24.75 -10.06
CA GLU A 303 3.80 -24.01 -11.31
C GLU A 303 2.53 -23.14 -11.27
N ASP A 304 1.55 -23.49 -10.43
CA ASP A 304 0.23 -22.86 -10.38
C ASP A 304 0.01 -22.00 -9.13
N PHE A 305 0.84 -22.18 -8.11
CA PHE A 305 0.72 -21.52 -6.82
C PHE A 305 2.06 -20.97 -6.34
N ASN A 306 2.04 -19.68 -6.01
CA ASN A 306 3.17 -18.99 -5.40
C ASN A 306 2.71 -18.28 -4.12
N ILE A 307 3.19 -18.76 -2.96
CA ILE A 307 2.86 -18.22 -1.63
C ILE A 307 3.24 -16.75 -1.50
N TYR A 308 4.27 -16.27 -2.22
CA TYR A 308 4.67 -14.87 -2.21
C TYR A 308 3.58 -13.95 -2.77
N ASN A 309 2.76 -14.42 -3.71
CA ASN A 309 1.62 -13.64 -4.20
C ASN A 309 0.61 -13.37 -3.07
N ILE A 310 0.37 -14.35 -2.20
CA ILE A 310 -0.50 -14.15 -1.03
C ILE A 310 0.14 -13.17 -0.05
N ILE A 311 1.43 -13.34 0.25
CA ILE A 311 2.17 -12.47 1.17
C ILE A 311 2.09 -11.01 0.72
N VAL A 312 2.26 -10.73 -0.57
CA VAL A 312 2.17 -9.37 -1.13
C VAL A 312 0.76 -8.77 -0.98
N THR A 313 -0.28 -9.61 -1.06
CA THR A 313 -1.67 -9.14 -0.90
C THR A 313 -2.08 -8.89 0.55
N VAL A 314 -1.44 -9.56 1.52
CA VAL A 314 -1.70 -9.35 2.94
C VAL A 314 -1.05 -8.04 3.38
N LYS A 315 -1.84 -7.16 4.02
CA LYS A 315 -1.34 -5.87 4.53
C LYS A 315 -0.54 -6.08 5.82
N ILE A 316 0.74 -6.41 5.67
CA ILE A 316 1.66 -6.59 6.80
C ILE A 316 2.12 -5.21 7.32
N THR A 317 1.91 -4.93 8.60
CA THR A 317 2.45 -3.71 9.23
C THR A 317 3.98 -3.79 9.37
N ARG A 318 4.66 -2.64 9.54
CA ARG A 318 6.14 -2.61 9.74
C ARG A 318 6.61 -3.52 10.90
N ARG A 319 5.84 -3.61 11.99
CA ARG A 319 6.18 -4.45 13.13
C ARG A 319 6.04 -5.94 12.81
N GLU A 320 4.99 -6.31 12.07
CA GLU A 320 4.75 -7.70 11.65
C GLU A 320 5.76 -8.14 10.59
N ARG A 321 6.23 -7.22 9.74
CA ARG A 321 7.26 -7.50 8.73
C ARG A 321 8.54 -8.06 9.33
N SER A 322 8.99 -7.53 10.49
CA SER A 322 10.15 -8.09 11.19
C SER A 322 9.93 -9.55 11.64
N ILE A 323 8.74 -9.89 12.16
CA ILE A 323 8.42 -11.26 12.57
C ILE A 323 8.37 -12.16 11.33
N PHE A 324 7.81 -11.64 10.24
CA PHE A 324 7.64 -12.33 8.99
C PHE A 324 8.98 -12.63 8.30
N ASP A 325 9.88 -11.65 8.25
CA ASP A 325 11.23 -11.81 7.73
C ASP A 325 12.01 -12.85 8.54
N ASP A 326 11.78 -12.91 9.85
CA ASP A 326 12.38 -13.96 10.69
C ASP A 326 11.81 -15.35 10.37
N ILE A 327 10.51 -15.48 10.04
CA ILE A 327 9.92 -16.76 9.63
C ILE A 327 10.49 -17.22 8.29
N ILE A 328 10.59 -16.33 7.30
CA ILE A 328 11.14 -16.66 5.98
C ILE A 328 12.62 -17.02 6.11
N ILE A 329 13.42 -16.18 6.76
CA ILE A 329 14.87 -16.37 6.84
C ILE A 329 15.23 -17.61 7.65
N VAL A 330 14.51 -17.89 8.74
CA VAL A 330 14.77 -19.10 9.53
C VAL A 330 14.47 -20.34 8.70
N ASN A 331 13.38 -20.37 7.94
CA ASN A 331 13.04 -21.51 7.10
C ASN A 331 14.02 -21.70 5.92
N ASP A 332 14.53 -20.62 5.33
CA ASP A 332 15.51 -20.74 4.24
C ASP A 332 16.90 -21.15 4.75
N ARG A 333 17.23 -20.93 6.03
CA ARG A 333 18.54 -21.27 6.62
C ARG A 333 18.65 -22.64 7.27
N TYR A 334 17.54 -23.34 7.55
CA TYR A 334 17.56 -24.62 8.28
C TYR A 334 18.28 -25.78 7.53
N ASN A 335 18.80 -25.55 6.33
CA ASN A 335 19.57 -26.51 5.54
C ASN A 335 21.01 -26.05 5.22
N ASP A 336 21.47 -24.91 5.74
CA ASP A 336 22.88 -24.48 5.63
C ASP A 336 23.69 -24.87 6.89
N ASP A 337 23.27 -25.93 7.60
CA ASP A 337 24.07 -26.55 8.65
C ASP A 337 25.15 -27.46 8.01
N GLU A 338 26.06 -26.84 7.25
CA GLU A 338 27.44 -27.29 7.02
C GLU A 338 28.32 -26.07 6.71
N ASP A 339 28.80 -25.45 7.79
CA ASP A 339 30.23 -25.16 7.99
C ASP A 339 31.01 -24.44 6.87
N ASP A 340 30.44 -23.41 6.26
CA ASP A 340 31.23 -22.35 5.64
C ASP A 340 30.75 -21.01 6.19
N GLU A 341 31.35 -20.58 7.29
CA GLU A 341 31.35 -19.17 7.69
C GLU A 341 32.10 -18.39 6.60
N LYS A 342 31.43 -18.13 5.47
CA LYS A 342 31.94 -17.24 4.43
C LYS A 342 32.19 -15.91 5.09
N THR A 343 33.47 -15.61 5.22
CA THR A 343 33.96 -14.41 5.86
C THR A 343 33.52 -13.18 5.06
N PHE A 344 33.54 -12.00 5.68
CA PHE A 344 33.34 -10.74 4.95
C PHE A 344 34.27 -10.63 3.73
N ASP A 345 35.48 -11.18 3.82
CA ASP A 345 36.45 -11.23 2.73
C ASP A 345 35.97 -12.07 1.55
N ASP A 346 35.25 -13.17 1.79
CA ASP A 346 34.65 -13.99 0.73
C ASP A 346 33.53 -13.26 0.00
N LEU A 347 32.71 -12.48 0.72
CA LEU A 347 31.70 -11.62 0.11
C LEU A 347 32.35 -10.53 -0.74
N VAL A 348 33.37 -9.83 -0.23
CA VAL A 348 34.08 -8.78 -0.95
C VAL A 348 34.74 -9.35 -2.21
N LYS A 349 35.37 -10.52 -2.09
CA LYS A 349 36.00 -11.24 -3.20
C LYS A 349 34.96 -11.65 -4.24
N PHE A 350 33.86 -12.28 -3.82
CA PHE A 350 32.77 -12.70 -4.71
C PHE A 350 32.18 -11.52 -5.51
N VAL A 351 31.92 -10.40 -4.84
CA VAL A 351 31.38 -9.19 -5.47
C VAL A 351 32.34 -8.65 -6.53
N LYS A 352 33.64 -8.62 -6.23
CA LYS A 352 34.68 -8.16 -7.16
C LYS A 352 34.85 -9.11 -8.34
N ASP A 353 35.00 -10.40 -8.07
CA ASP A 353 35.27 -11.44 -9.07
C ASP A 353 34.12 -11.56 -10.06
N ASN A 354 32.88 -11.35 -9.60
CA ASN A 354 31.68 -11.42 -10.44
C ASN A 354 31.23 -10.06 -10.98
N ASN A 355 31.96 -8.97 -10.72
CA ASN A 355 31.63 -7.60 -11.14
C ASN A 355 30.17 -7.22 -10.81
N ILE A 356 29.70 -7.63 -9.62
CA ILE A 356 28.31 -7.47 -9.20
C ILE A 356 28.04 -5.99 -8.99
N LYS A 357 27.11 -5.45 -9.77
CA LYS A 357 26.64 -4.07 -9.62
C LYS A 357 25.42 -4.08 -8.72
N PHE A 358 25.58 -3.71 -7.46
CA PHE A 358 24.49 -3.70 -6.48
C PHE A 358 23.27 -2.84 -6.90
N LYS A 359 23.45 -1.86 -7.80
CA LYS A 359 22.33 -1.11 -8.43
C LYS A 359 21.29 -2.02 -9.08
N ASN A 360 21.70 -3.18 -9.59
CA ASN A 360 20.81 -4.12 -10.27
C ASN A 360 20.13 -5.10 -9.30
N ILE A 361 20.53 -5.07 -8.02
CA ILE A 361 19.94 -5.92 -6.98
C ILE A 361 18.70 -5.23 -6.41
N ASN A 362 18.68 -3.90 -6.37
CA ASN A 362 17.49 -3.17 -5.97
C ASN A 362 16.47 -3.15 -7.11
N ASP A 363 15.23 -3.47 -6.78
CA ASP A 363 14.07 -3.36 -7.66
C ASP A 363 12.88 -2.73 -6.91
N GLU A 364 11.68 -2.79 -7.49
CA GLU A 364 10.47 -2.22 -6.88
C GLU A 364 10.03 -2.95 -5.59
N ASN A 365 10.51 -4.18 -5.37
CA ASN A 365 10.13 -5.05 -4.27
C ASN A 365 11.26 -5.27 -3.24
N PHE A 366 12.51 -4.93 -3.59
CA PHE A 366 13.68 -5.17 -2.76
C PHE A 366 14.63 -3.95 -2.75
N ASP A 367 14.89 -3.40 -1.56
CA ASP A 367 15.97 -2.44 -1.33
C ASP A 367 16.99 -3.06 -0.38
N ILE A 368 18.19 -3.35 -0.91
CA ILE A 368 19.28 -3.94 -0.14
C ILE A 368 19.72 -3.07 1.04
N ILE A 369 19.54 -1.74 0.96
CA ILE A 369 19.87 -0.83 2.05
C ILE A 369 18.86 -0.99 3.18
N GLU A 370 17.57 -1.02 2.86
CA GLU A 370 16.51 -1.25 3.86
C GLU A 370 16.66 -2.63 4.51
N TYR A 371 17.02 -3.65 3.71
CA TYR A 371 17.31 -5.00 4.22
C TYR A 371 18.48 -5.03 5.21
N LEU A 372 19.57 -4.31 4.92
CA LEU A 372 20.75 -4.26 5.78
C LEU A 372 20.50 -3.50 7.09
N ASP A 373 19.76 -2.38 7.03
CA ASP A 373 19.38 -1.59 8.21
C ASP A 373 18.49 -2.40 9.17
N LEU A 374 17.56 -3.19 8.62
CA LEU A 374 16.67 -4.06 9.42
C LEU A 374 17.41 -5.18 10.16
N LYS A 375 18.55 -5.65 9.63
CA LYS A 375 19.23 -6.84 10.14
C LYS A 375 20.36 -6.56 11.11
N ASN A 376 20.64 -5.30 11.44
CA ASN A 376 21.66 -4.90 12.42
C ASN A 376 23.01 -5.64 12.19
N LYS A 377 23.32 -5.94 10.91
CA LYS A 377 24.52 -6.72 10.54
C LYS A 377 25.77 -5.86 10.70
N SER A 378 26.91 -6.55 10.83
CA SER A 378 28.27 -5.97 10.94
C SER A 378 28.39 -4.67 10.15
N THR A 379 28.77 -3.60 10.85
CA THR A 379 28.99 -2.25 10.32
C THR A 379 29.90 -2.25 9.09
N GLU A 380 30.78 -3.25 8.94
CA GLU A 380 31.73 -3.35 7.82
C GLU A 380 31.06 -3.74 6.49
N ILE A 381 30.13 -4.70 6.49
CA ILE A 381 29.37 -5.10 5.29
C ILE A 381 28.51 -3.94 4.82
N THR A 382 27.80 -3.34 5.76
CA THR A 382 26.92 -2.20 5.53
C THR A 382 27.73 -1.04 4.95
N ASN A 383 28.86 -0.67 5.56
CA ASN A 383 29.73 0.39 5.06
C ASN A 383 30.33 0.08 3.67
N PHE A 384 30.67 -1.18 3.37
CA PHE A 384 31.17 -1.59 2.06
C PHE A 384 30.11 -1.42 0.96
N ILE A 385 28.89 -1.89 1.22
CA ILE A 385 27.76 -1.77 0.28
C ILE A 385 27.36 -0.31 0.11
N PHE A 386 27.26 0.47 1.19
CA PHE A 386 27.00 1.91 1.14
C PHE A 386 28.05 2.66 0.32
N LYS A 387 29.34 2.37 0.51
CA LYS A 387 30.41 3.02 -0.26
C LYS A 387 30.29 2.74 -1.76
N GLN A 388 29.92 1.53 -2.15
CA GLN A 388 29.69 1.16 -3.56
C GLN A 388 28.41 1.80 -4.14
N PHE A 389 27.38 1.99 -3.33
CA PHE A 389 26.13 2.65 -3.73
C PHE A 389 26.26 4.17 -3.83
N ASP A 390 26.81 4.83 -2.81
CA ASP A 390 26.83 6.29 -2.69
C ASP A 390 27.68 6.94 -3.78
N GLU A 391 28.82 6.34 -4.15
CA GLU A 391 29.68 6.85 -5.22
C GLU A 391 29.00 6.84 -6.61
N LYS A 392 27.95 6.01 -6.78
CA LYS A 392 27.22 5.86 -8.05
C LYS A 392 25.84 6.51 -8.03
N ARG A 393 25.10 6.46 -6.91
CA ARG A 393 23.79 7.09 -6.75
C ARG A 393 23.89 8.62 -6.78
N SER A 394 24.98 9.19 -6.24
CA SER A 394 25.31 10.62 -6.37
C SER A 394 25.48 11.06 -7.85
N LYS A 395 25.95 10.15 -8.72
CA LYS A 395 26.08 10.40 -10.17
C LYS A 395 24.75 10.23 -10.92
N ASP A 396 23.89 9.30 -10.50
CA ASP A 396 22.61 9.01 -11.15
C ASP A 396 21.51 10.04 -10.80
N LEU A 397 21.53 10.63 -9.59
CA LEU A 397 20.58 11.69 -9.18
C LEU A 397 20.99 13.10 -9.67
N ASN A 398 22.17 13.23 -10.27
CA ASN A 398 22.74 14.47 -10.81
C ASN A 398 23.35 14.23 -12.19
N ASP A 399 22.51 13.77 -13.11
CA ASP A 399 22.87 13.59 -14.51
C ASP A 399 22.58 14.83 -15.36
N LYS A 400 22.75 14.75 -16.68
CA LYS A 400 22.51 15.89 -17.59
C LYS A 400 21.03 16.26 -17.72
N SER A 401 20.13 15.35 -17.37
CA SER A 401 18.67 15.47 -17.53
C SER A 401 17.96 15.78 -16.21
N PHE A 402 18.52 15.39 -15.08
CA PHE A 402 17.94 15.56 -13.76
C PHE A 402 18.99 15.98 -12.73
N ASP A 403 18.65 17.02 -11.98
CA ASP A 403 19.49 17.67 -10.99
C ASP A 403 18.69 17.77 -9.69
N ILE A 404 18.99 16.90 -8.72
CA ILE A 404 18.16 16.77 -7.51
C ILE A 404 18.15 18.05 -6.68
N LEU A 405 19.22 18.85 -6.72
CA LEU A 405 19.30 20.11 -5.99
C LEU A 405 18.37 21.16 -6.60
N THR A 406 18.45 21.37 -7.92
CA THR A 406 17.58 22.29 -8.66
C THR A 406 16.13 21.85 -8.57
N TYR A 407 15.84 20.54 -8.62
CA TYR A 407 14.50 20.00 -8.39
C TYR A 407 14.00 20.34 -6.97
N ALA A 408 14.77 20.00 -5.94
CA ALA A 408 14.39 20.24 -4.55
C ALA A 408 14.15 21.74 -4.27
N ILE A 409 15.00 22.63 -4.82
CA ILE A 409 14.81 24.08 -4.70
C ILE A 409 13.53 24.52 -5.42
N ASN A 410 13.28 24.06 -6.65
CA ASN A 410 12.06 24.40 -7.40
C ASN A 410 10.77 24.02 -6.66
N PHE A 411 10.79 22.89 -5.95
CA PHE A 411 9.68 22.40 -5.14
C PHE A 411 9.72 22.91 -3.69
N LYS A 412 10.54 23.92 -3.39
CA LYS A 412 10.61 24.60 -2.09
C LYS A 412 10.89 23.64 -0.92
N ALA A 413 11.78 22.66 -1.12
CA ALA A 413 12.25 21.80 -0.04
C ALA A 413 12.87 22.63 1.10
N SER A 414 12.86 22.09 2.33
CA SER A 414 13.40 22.78 3.49
C SER A 414 14.90 23.04 3.35
N ASN A 415 15.40 24.10 3.99
CA ASN A 415 16.84 24.40 3.98
C ASN A 415 17.67 23.23 4.54
N ASP A 416 17.14 22.45 5.47
CA ASP A 416 17.80 21.25 6.01
C ASP A 416 17.91 20.14 4.96
N MET A 417 16.85 19.92 4.17
CA MET A 417 16.88 18.96 3.06
C MET A 417 17.87 19.42 1.98
N ILE A 418 17.86 20.71 1.64
CA ILE A 418 18.83 21.26 0.68
C ILE A 418 20.26 21.13 1.22
N ASN A 419 20.49 21.44 2.49
CA ASN A 419 21.79 21.29 3.13
C ASN A 419 22.24 19.82 3.12
N PHE A 420 21.34 18.90 3.41
CA PHE A 420 21.59 17.46 3.32
C PHE A 420 22.04 17.09 1.90
N ILE A 421 21.30 17.49 0.86
CA ILE A 421 21.63 17.21 -0.54
C ILE A 421 23.01 17.78 -0.91
N ILE A 422 23.32 19.02 -0.51
CA ILE A 422 24.60 19.67 -0.81
C ILE A 422 25.77 18.94 -0.10
N ASN A 423 25.54 18.46 1.12
CA ASN A 423 26.56 17.77 1.91
C ASN A 423 26.75 16.30 1.51
N GLN A 424 25.88 15.73 0.68
CA GLN A 424 26.16 14.44 0.07
C GLN A 424 27.38 14.58 -0.85
N ARG A 425 28.38 13.71 -0.64
CA ARG A 425 29.71 13.83 -1.26
C ARG A 425 29.60 13.98 -2.78
N GLY A 426 30.15 15.09 -3.31
CA GLY A 426 30.43 15.25 -4.74
C GLY A 426 29.40 16.01 -5.56
N TYR A 427 28.64 16.95 -4.97
CA TYR A 427 27.79 17.84 -5.77
C TYR A 427 28.63 18.78 -6.65
N ASP A 428 28.65 18.50 -7.95
CA ASP A 428 29.40 19.26 -8.96
C ASP A 428 28.55 20.43 -9.48
N PHE A 429 28.82 21.62 -8.95
CA PHE A 429 28.16 22.86 -9.37
C PHE A 429 28.68 23.40 -10.72
N SER A 430 29.74 22.81 -11.29
CA SER A 430 30.28 23.24 -12.59
C SER A 430 29.39 22.82 -13.77
N LYS A 431 28.44 21.91 -13.55
CA LYS A 431 27.54 21.36 -14.57
C LYS A 431 26.47 22.34 -15.09
N TYR A 432 26.23 23.47 -14.41
CA TYR A 432 25.17 24.41 -14.81
C TYR A 432 25.60 25.29 -15.99
N ASN A 433 25.33 24.79 -17.20
CA ASN A 433 25.55 25.54 -18.44
C ASN A 433 24.56 26.72 -18.61
N SER A 434 23.38 26.64 -17.99
CA SER A 434 22.37 27.68 -18.01
C SER A 434 22.20 28.30 -16.62
N VAL A 435 22.23 29.63 -16.59
CA VAL A 435 22.01 30.43 -15.39
C VAL A 435 20.64 30.17 -14.77
N GLU A 436 19.61 29.92 -15.59
CA GLU A 436 18.23 29.71 -15.15
C GLU A 436 18.05 28.43 -14.34
N ASN A 437 18.91 27.43 -14.56
CA ASN A 437 18.87 26.16 -13.84
C ASN A 437 19.84 26.12 -12.66
N SER A 438 20.57 27.21 -12.41
CA SER A 438 21.52 27.23 -11.30
C SER A 438 20.80 27.37 -9.95
N PRO A 439 21.17 26.59 -8.92
CA PRO A 439 20.61 26.65 -7.58
C PRO A 439 20.56 28.07 -7.01
N LEU A 440 21.62 28.85 -7.27
CA LEU A 440 21.74 30.23 -6.82
C LEU A 440 20.70 31.15 -7.49
N TYR A 441 20.47 31.01 -8.80
CA TYR A 441 19.43 31.76 -9.49
C TYR A 441 18.04 31.40 -8.95
N LEU A 442 17.75 30.11 -8.76
CA LEU A 442 16.45 29.66 -8.27
C LEU A 442 16.17 30.16 -6.85
N ALA A 443 17.17 30.10 -5.95
CA ALA A 443 17.04 30.63 -4.59
C ALA A 443 16.75 32.15 -4.58
N LEU A 444 17.44 32.92 -5.44
CA LEU A 444 17.20 34.36 -5.60
C LEU A 444 15.84 34.64 -6.25
N TYR A 445 15.43 33.87 -7.26
CA TYR A 445 14.14 33.98 -7.94
C TYR A 445 12.96 33.74 -6.99
N GLN A 446 13.14 32.86 -6.01
CA GLN A 446 12.17 32.57 -4.95
C GLN A 446 12.27 33.52 -3.74
N GLU A 447 13.20 34.48 -3.75
CA GLU A 447 13.48 35.40 -2.64
C GLU A 447 13.86 34.71 -1.31
N ASN A 448 14.36 33.47 -1.36
CA ASN A 448 14.77 32.69 -0.20
C ASN A 448 16.22 32.98 0.17
N LEU A 449 16.47 34.14 0.80
CA LEU A 449 17.82 34.60 1.13
C LEU A 449 18.56 33.68 2.11
N SER A 450 17.86 32.97 2.99
CA SER A 450 18.47 31.98 3.89
C SER A 450 19.06 30.80 3.11
N LEU A 451 18.38 30.37 2.05
CA LEU A 451 18.91 29.37 1.12
C LEU A 451 20.06 29.93 0.27
N VAL A 452 20.01 31.22 -0.09
CA VAL A 452 21.15 31.87 -0.76
C VAL A 452 22.39 31.84 0.14
N ASP A 453 22.26 32.18 1.42
CA ASP A 453 23.34 32.07 2.40
C ASP A 453 23.87 30.63 2.49
N LEU A 454 22.97 29.64 2.56
CA LEU A 454 23.34 28.23 2.60
C LEU A 454 24.18 27.82 1.38
N LEU A 455 23.71 28.17 0.17
CA LEU A 455 24.39 27.90 -1.09
C LEU A 455 25.72 28.66 -1.20
N ILE A 456 25.86 29.83 -0.55
CA ILE A 456 27.11 30.60 -0.50
C ILE A 456 28.11 29.97 0.49
N ARG A 457 27.65 29.51 1.65
CA ARG A 457 28.51 28.90 2.69
C ARG A 457 29.05 27.54 2.26
N ASN A 458 28.23 26.72 1.61
CA ASN A 458 28.61 25.39 1.15
C ASN A 458 29.39 25.38 -0.18
N ARG A 459 29.97 26.52 -0.60
CA ARG A 459 30.82 26.64 -1.80
C ARG A 459 32.17 25.97 -1.59
N THR A 460 32.21 24.64 -1.52
CA THR A 460 33.48 23.90 -1.58
C THR A 460 34.08 24.02 -2.98
N TYR A 461 35.20 24.74 -3.07
CA TYR A 461 36.25 24.75 -4.12
C TYR A 461 35.90 25.03 -5.62
N GLU A 462 34.76 24.60 -6.17
CA GLU A 462 34.49 24.73 -7.61
C GLU A 462 33.79 26.05 -7.98
N ILE A 463 32.86 26.55 -7.16
CA ILE A 463 32.24 27.88 -7.38
C ILE A 463 33.19 29.02 -6.99
N SER A 464 34.24 28.80 -6.20
CA SER A 464 35.23 29.86 -5.91
C SER A 464 35.97 30.38 -7.16
N LYS A 465 35.90 29.67 -8.30
CA LYS A 465 36.32 30.18 -9.61
C LYS A 465 35.29 31.09 -10.27
N LEU A 466 34.01 30.94 -9.96
CA LEU A 466 32.96 31.87 -10.36
C LEU A 466 33.00 33.06 -9.40
N ASN A 467 33.84 34.04 -9.72
CA ASN A 467 33.77 35.36 -9.11
C ASN A 467 32.30 35.79 -9.10
N ILE A 468 31.74 36.04 -7.90
CA ILE A 468 30.33 36.39 -7.68
C ILE A 468 29.87 37.47 -8.68
N ASN A 469 30.80 38.28 -9.15
CA ASN A 469 30.58 39.34 -10.10
C ASN A 469 30.40 38.87 -11.56
N GLN A 470 31.18 37.91 -12.05
CA GLN A 470 31.12 37.44 -13.44
C GLN A 470 29.86 36.62 -13.70
N TYR A 471 29.62 35.59 -12.90
CA TYR A 471 28.48 34.71 -13.07
C TYR A 471 27.15 35.44 -12.82
N ASN A 472 27.14 36.32 -11.82
CA ASN A 472 25.88 36.90 -11.42
C ASN A 472 25.41 38.05 -12.32
N SER A 473 26.27 38.70 -13.12
CA SER A 473 25.78 39.66 -14.14
C SER A 473 24.71 39.05 -15.05
N LYS A 474 24.84 37.75 -15.35
CA LYS A 474 23.82 36.99 -16.07
C LYS A 474 22.60 36.69 -15.20
N ILE A 475 22.78 36.37 -13.92
CA ILE A 475 21.69 36.16 -12.94
C ILE A 475 20.85 37.43 -12.81
N THR A 476 21.46 38.58 -12.53
CA THR A 476 20.76 39.86 -12.35
C THR A 476 20.03 40.27 -13.61
N LYS A 477 20.65 40.14 -14.79
CA LYS A 477 19.97 40.37 -16.08
C LYS A 477 18.76 39.47 -16.26
N LYS A 478 18.86 38.18 -15.91
CA LYS A 478 17.74 37.23 -15.97
C LYS A 478 16.64 37.57 -14.95
N LEU A 479 16.99 37.99 -13.73
CA LEU A 479 16.03 38.43 -12.72
C LEU A 479 15.30 39.71 -13.15
N ILE A 480 16.00 40.67 -13.79
CA ILE A 480 15.39 41.88 -14.37
C ILE A 480 14.40 41.49 -15.47
N ASN A 481 14.83 40.68 -16.44
CA ASN A 481 13.98 40.24 -17.55
C ASN A 481 12.71 39.48 -17.11
N LYS A 482 12.72 38.88 -15.92
CA LYS A 482 11.58 38.15 -15.32
C LYS A 482 10.80 38.99 -14.30
N ASN A 483 11.14 40.27 -14.12
CA ASN A 483 10.58 41.16 -13.10
C ASN A 483 10.66 40.58 -11.67
N LYS A 484 11.77 39.88 -11.36
CA LYS A 484 12.03 39.27 -10.05
C LYS A 484 13.13 39.96 -9.25
N LEU A 485 13.95 40.81 -9.89
CA LEU A 485 14.88 41.64 -9.13
C LEU A 485 14.09 42.66 -8.30
N ASN A 486 14.39 42.79 -7.01
CA ASN A 486 13.73 43.75 -6.13
C ASN A 486 14.73 44.40 -5.15
N LYS A 487 14.29 45.40 -4.38
CA LYS A 487 15.14 46.15 -3.43
C LYS A 487 15.80 45.22 -2.38
N LYS A 488 15.08 44.18 -1.94
CA LYS A 488 15.56 43.21 -0.94
C LYS A 488 16.72 42.38 -1.51
N ILE A 489 16.57 41.85 -2.72
CA ILE A 489 17.64 41.13 -3.42
C ILE A 489 18.83 42.04 -3.70
N ILE A 490 18.61 43.28 -4.16
CA ILE A 490 19.68 44.25 -4.41
C ILE A 490 20.48 44.50 -3.13
N LYS A 491 19.80 44.83 -2.02
CA LYS A 491 20.46 45.05 -0.73
C LYS A 491 21.26 43.83 -0.30
N TYR A 492 20.69 42.64 -0.45
CA TYR A 492 21.38 41.40 -0.12
C TYR A 492 22.64 41.21 -0.98
N LEU A 493 22.55 41.35 -2.31
CA LEU A 493 23.70 41.18 -3.22
C LEU A 493 24.82 42.17 -2.88
N MET A 494 24.48 43.46 -2.69
CA MET A 494 25.46 44.49 -2.36
C MET A 494 26.17 44.20 -1.03
N ASN A 495 25.43 43.73 -0.01
CA ASN A 495 26.01 43.36 1.29
C ASN A 495 26.94 42.13 1.21
N HIS A 496 26.80 41.29 0.19
CA HIS A 496 27.62 40.09 -0.02
C HIS A 496 28.75 40.31 -1.05
N GLY A 497 29.20 41.55 -1.22
CA GLY A 497 30.38 41.88 -2.04
C GLY A 497 30.13 41.87 -3.55
N TYR A 498 28.86 41.94 -3.97
CA TYR A 498 28.52 42.15 -5.36
C TYR A 498 28.95 43.54 -5.81
N LYS A 499 29.75 43.61 -6.87
CA LYS A 499 30.25 44.87 -7.42
C LYS A 499 29.13 45.59 -8.17
N LEU A 500 28.93 46.86 -7.79
CA LEU A 500 27.89 47.73 -8.36
C LEU A 500 27.91 47.77 -9.89
N GLU A 501 29.10 47.77 -10.49
CA GLU A 501 29.29 47.84 -11.95
C GLU A 501 28.52 46.73 -12.68
N TYR A 502 28.51 45.49 -12.16
CA TYR A 502 27.80 44.38 -12.81
C TYR A 502 26.30 44.49 -12.65
N LEU A 503 25.84 45.11 -11.55
CA LEU A 503 24.43 45.30 -11.30
C LEU A 503 23.90 46.36 -12.26
N ILE A 504 24.59 47.49 -12.38
CA ILE A 504 24.29 48.57 -13.33
C ILE A 504 24.30 48.04 -14.77
N ASN A 505 25.36 47.30 -15.16
CA ASN A 505 25.49 46.74 -16.51
C ASN A 505 24.41 45.68 -16.85
N SER A 506 23.64 45.23 -15.87
CA SER A 506 22.52 44.30 -16.10
C SER A 506 21.23 44.98 -16.54
N PHE A 507 21.10 46.29 -16.31
CA PHE A 507 19.95 47.09 -16.75
C PHE A 507 20.11 47.45 -18.23
N GLY A 508 19.06 47.24 -19.02
CA GLY A 508 18.99 47.75 -20.39
C GLY A 508 18.67 49.25 -20.42
N MET A 509 18.78 49.87 -21.59
CA MET A 509 18.43 51.30 -21.79
C MET A 509 16.98 51.61 -21.35
N ASN A 510 16.07 50.66 -21.51
CA ASN A 510 14.67 50.80 -21.12
C ASN A 510 14.47 50.77 -19.60
N ASP A 511 15.44 50.24 -18.84
CA ASP A 511 15.31 50.04 -17.39
C ASP A 511 15.90 51.20 -16.58
N ILE A 512 16.51 52.20 -17.23
CA ILE A 512 17.13 53.38 -16.59
C ILE A 512 16.11 54.19 -15.77
N ASN A 513 14.84 54.16 -16.18
CA ASN A 513 13.75 54.83 -15.48
C ASN A 513 13.07 53.93 -14.43
N SER A 514 13.57 52.71 -14.19
CA SER A 514 12.98 51.83 -13.18
C SER A 514 13.26 52.33 -11.76
N ASP A 515 12.28 52.16 -10.88
CA ASP A 515 12.42 52.46 -9.44
C ASP A 515 13.61 51.73 -8.80
N LEU A 516 13.98 50.56 -9.34
CA LEU A 516 15.13 49.77 -8.87
C LEU A 516 16.45 50.40 -9.28
N TYR A 517 16.56 50.89 -10.51
CA TYR A 517 17.74 51.62 -10.97
C TYR A 517 17.94 52.90 -10.14
N GLN A 518 16.86 53.66 -9.93
CA GLN A 518 16.89 54.85 -9.06
C GLN A 518 17.25 54.50 -7.61
N TYR A 519 16.74 53.37 -7.09
CA TYR A 519 17.12 52.86 -5.77
C TYR A 519 18.60 52.52 -5.69
N ILE A 520 19.17 51.86 -6.70
CA ILE A 520 20.60 51.54 -6.75
C ILE A 520 21.42 52.82 -6.76
N LEU A 521 21.05 53.75 -7.63
CA LEU A 521 21.74 55.04 -7.76
C LEU A 521 21.72 55.82 -6.43
N LYS A 522 20.57 55.85 -5.75
CA LYS A 522 20.41 56.57 -4.50
C LYS A 522 21.25 56.00 -3.35
N ASN A 523 21.41 54.68 -3.27
CA ASN A 523 21.96 54.02 -2.08
C ASN A 523 23.39 53.49 -2.24
N TYR A 524 23.86 53.25 -3.48
CA TYR A 524 25.12 52.52 -3.68
C TYR A 524 26.13 53.21 -4.63
N ILE A 525 25.85 54.40 -5.17
CA ILE A 525 26.79 55.12 -6.08
C ILE A 525 28.13 55.43 -5.43
N PHE A 526 28.16 55.73 -4.14
CA PHE A 526 29.36 56.19 -3.47
C PHE A 526 30.07 54.99 -2.84
N ASP A 527 31.32 54.73 -3.24
CA ASP A 527 32.09 53.65 -2.62
C ASP A 527 32.54 54.01 -1.19
N ASN A 528 32.92 52.99 -0.41
CA ASN A 528 33.36 53.19 0.97
C ASN A 528 34.58 54.11 1.06
N THR A 529 35.45 54.13 0.05
CA THR A 529 36.64 55.00 0.02
C THR A 529 36.23 56.46 -0.05
N PHE A 530 35.25 56.79 -0.88
CA PHE A 530 34.71 58.13 -1.02
C PHE A 530 33.93 58.58 0.24
N ILE A 531 33.15 57.68 0.82
CA ILE A 531 32.44 57.93 2.08
C ILE A 531 33.46 58.21 3.20
N LEU A 532 34.49 57.38 3.33
CA LEU A 532 35.57 57.58 4.32
C LEU A 532 36.36 58.86 4.07
N TYR A 533 36.60 59.23 2.80
CA TYR A 533 37.20 60.51 2.44
C TYR A 533 36.36 61.68 2.98
N LEU A 534 35.05 61.68 2.75
CA LEU A 534 34.15 62.73 3.23
C LEU A 534 34.10 62.78 4.78
N ILE A 535 34.10 61.62 5.44
CA ILE A 535 34.20 61.52 6.91
C ILE A 535 35.52 62.12 7.39
N ASN A 536 36.63 61.82 6.73
CA ASN A 536 37.96 62.32 7.10
C ASN A 536 38.10 63.84 6.89
N VAL A 537 37.56 64.36 5.78
CA VAL A 537 37.45 65.81 5.51
C VAL A 537 36.72 66.49 6.67
N ARG A 538 35.59 65.92 7.11
CA ARG A 538 34.84 66.45 8.26
C ARG A 538 35.62 66.34 9.56
N LYS A 539 36.14 65.17 9.89
CA LYS A 539 36.82 64.89 11.18
C LYS A 539 37.99 65.84 11.41
N ASN A 540 38.72 66.18 10.36
CA ASN A 540 39.88 67.07 10.41
C ASN A 540 39.56 68.52 10.05
N GLN A 541 38.27 68.87 9.90
CA GLN A 541 37.80 70.22 9.53
C GLN A 541 38.47 70.78 8.27
N ILE A 542 38.77 69.92 7.30
CA ILE A 542 39.37 70.32 6.02
C ILE A 542 38.31 71.11 5.25
N ARG A 543 38.61 72.37 4.93
CA ARG A 543 37.73 73.19 4.10
C ARG A 543 37.86 72.75 2.65
N LEU A 544 36.77 72.23 2.08
CA LEU A 544 36.65 72.04 0.64
C LEU A 544 35.89 73.23 0.06
N SER A 545 36.43 73.83 -0.99
CA SER A 545 35.66 74.71 -1.84
C SER A 545 34.53 73.93 -2.53
N THR A 546 33.49 74.65 -2.92
CA THR A 546 32.37 74.08 -3.69
C THR A 546 32.88 73.33 -4.93
N ILE A 547 33.85 73.90 -5.65
CA ILE A 547 34.44 73.31 -6.86
C ILE A 547 35.15 71.99 -6.53
N GLU A 548 35.98 71.95 -5.48
CA GLU A 548 36.68 70.72 -5.09
C GLU A 548 35.72 69.61 -4.67
N LEU A 549 34.66 69.93 -3.92
CA LEU A 549 33.65 68.94 -3.55
C LEU A 549 32.91 68.42 -4.78
N PHE A 550 32.51 69.31 -5.69
CA PHE A 550 31.86 68.93 -6.95
C PHE A 550 32.77 68.04 -7.81
N ASP A 551 34.06 68.37 -7.94
CA ASP A 551 35.02 67.58 -8.70
C ASP A 551 35.25 66.21 -8.07
N LYS A 552 35.31 66.12 -6.73
CA LYS A 552 35.39 64.84 -6.02
C LYS A 552 34.14 63.98 -6.25
N ILE A 553 32.94 64.55 -6.14
CA ILE A 553 31.67 63.84 -6.44
C ILE A 553 31.62 63.40 -7.91
N LYS A 554 32.04 64.28 -8.83
CA LYS A 554 32.06 64.01 -10.27
C LYS A 554 33.03 62.89 -10.61
N ASN A 555 34.22 62.89 -10.00
CA ASN A 555 35.21 61.84 -10.18
C ASN A 555 34.74 60.50 -9.59
N GLU A 556 34.04 60.52 -8.46
CA GLU A 556 33.43 59.33 -7.88
C GLU A 556 32.36 58.73 -8.81
N LYS A 557 31.45 59.56 -9.31
CA LYS A 557 30.43 59.13 -10.27
C LYS A 557 31.03 58.62 -11.59
N ARG A 558 32.15 59.19 -12.03
CA ARG A 558 32.85 58.78 -13.26
C ARG A 558 33.37 57.34 -13.19
N LYS A 559 33.63 56.78 -12.00
CA LYS A 559 34.01 55.36 -11.84
C LYS A 559 33.00 54.39 -12.46
N TYR A 560 31.74 54.81 -12.59
CA TYR A 560 30.65 53.98 -13.09
C TYR A 560 30.15 54.39 -14.48
N ASN A 561 30.57 55.56 -15.00
CA ASN A 561 30.18 56.01 -16.34
C ASN A 561 31.09 55.46 -17.45
N THR A 562 32.31 55.02 -17.14
CA THR A 562 33.26 54.51 -18.15
C THR A 562 32.94 53.11 -18.67
N SER A 563 32.07 52.34 -17.99
CA SER A 563 31.60 51.03 -18.49
C SER A 563 30.48 51.15 -19.54
N LEU A 564 29.82 52.31 -19.63
CA LEU A 564 28.94 52.68 -20.73
C LEU A 564 29.79 53.20 -21.90
N SER A 565 30.58 52.32 -22.52
CA SER A 565 31.24 52.64 -23.79
C SER A 565 30.19 53.07 -24.81
N PRO A 566 30.45 54.08 -25.67
CA PRO A 566 29.59 54.37 -26.82
C PRO A 566 29.74 53.22 -27.82
N MET A 567 28.98 52.14 -27.63
CA MET A 567 28.93 51.04 -28.59
C MET A 567 28.17 51.48 -29.84
N ASN A 568 28.94 51.70 -30.92
CA ASN A 568 28.58 51.67 -32.34
C ASN A 568 27.24 52.31 -32.73
N THR A 569 27.33 53.62 -32.96
CA THR A 569 26.36 54.42 -33.71
C THR A 569 26.41 54.11 -35.21
N SER A 570 25.39 53.43 -35.71
CA SER A 570 24.87 53.62 -37.08
C SER A 570 23.45 54.20 -37.04
N LEU A 571 23.15 55.02 -36.04
CA LEU A 571 21.88 55.73 -35.92
C LEU A 571 22.16 57.23 -35.79
N SER A 572 21.38 57.96 -36.60
CA SER A 572 21.40 59.39 -36.94
C SER A 572 21.88 60.39 -35.86
N PRO A 573 22.58 61.48 -36.23
CA PRO A 573 23.09 62.51 -35.30
C PRO A 573 22.02 63.26 -34.49
N MET A 574 20.73 63.02 -34.72
CA MET A 574 19.64 63.75 -34.06
C MET A 574 19.33 63.28 -32.63
N TYR A 575 19.86 62.13 -32.19
CA TYR A 575 19.54 61.54 -30.87
C TYR A 575 20.65 61.68 -29.80
N ILE A 576 21.81 62.25 -30.14
CA ILE A 576 22.97 62.33 -29.23
C ILE A 576 22.86 63.50 -28.22
N SER A 577 21.88 64.41 -28.35
CA SER A 577 21.77 65.56 -27.44
C SER A 577 20.95 65.36 -26.17
N LEU A 578 20.32 64.19 -25.93
CA LEU A 578 19.23 64.10 -24.93
C LEU A 578 19.43 63.17 -23.72
N SER A 579 20.53 62.43 -23.57
CA SER A 579 20.66 61.43 -22.48
C SER A 579 21.58 61.84 -21.30
N PRO A 580 22.77 62.42 -21.49
CA PRO A 580 23.58 62.93 -20.36
C PRO A 580 23.02 64.25 -19.80
N MET A 581 22.42 65.06 -20.68
CA MET A 581 21.96 66.41 -20.38
C MET A 581 20.71 66.42 -19.51
N ARG A 582 19.81 65.42 -19.63
CA ARG A 582 18.60 65.34 -18.80
C ARG A 582 18.84 64.79 -17.40
N LEU A 583 19.84 63.94 -17.19
CA LEU A 583 20.23 63.50 -15.84
C LEU A 583 21.06 64.58 -15.14
N SER A 584 21.95 65.28 -15.84
CA SER A 584 22.59 66.46 -15.28
C SER A 584 21.59 67.59 -15.07
N GLU A 585 20.69 67.89 -16.00
CA GLU A 585 19.63 68.91 -15.83
C GLU A 585 18.60 68.51 -14.78
N TYR A 586 18.21 67.25 -14.60
CA TYR A 586 17.23 66.90 -13.58
C TYR A 586 17.80 67.08 -12.17
N TYR A 587 19.06 66.66 -11.94
CA TYR A 587 19.72 66.85 -10.65
C TYR A 587 20.30 68.27 -10.48
N SER A 588 20.75 68.91 -11.55
CA SER A 588 21.16 70.31 -11.56
C SER A 588 19.97 71.24 -11.42
N ASN A 589 18.83 71.04 -12.10
CA ASN A 589 17.63 71.86 -11.94
C ASN A 589 16.93 71.59 -10.60
N ARG A 590 17.01 70.38 -10.03
CA ARG A 590 16.51 70.14 -8.67
C ARG A 590 17.44 70.73 -7.61
N ALA A 591 18.75 70.70 -7.82
CA ALA A 591 19.70 71.46 -7.01
C ALA A 591 19.53 72.97 -7.21
N PHE A 592 19.31 73.45 -8.43
CA PHE A 592 19.16 74.86 -8.83
C PHE A 592 17.82 75.45 -8.38
N ASN A 593 16.73 74.68 -8.38
CA ASN A 593 15.43 75.09 -7.84
C ASN A 593 15.46 75.13 -6.30
N ILE A 594 16.24 74.25 -5.66
CA ILE A 594 16.51 74.32 -4.21
C ILE A 594 17.42 75.53 -3.91
N ILE A 595 18.42 75.81 -4.75
CA ILE A 595 19.31 76.98 -4.68
C ILE A 595 18.52 78.29 -4.84
N ASN A 596 17.60 78.39 -5.80
CA ASN A 596 16.80 79.61 -6.07
C ASN A 596 15.66 79.81 -5.06
N SER A 597 15.15 78.75 -4.42
CA SER A 597 14.19 78.92 -3.30
C SER A 597 14.82 79.46 -2.02
N ILE A 598 16.16 79.59 -1.98
CA ILE A 598 16.94 79.97 -0.78
C ILE A 598 17.73 81.30 -1.02
N GLU A 599 17.52 82.00 -2.14
CA GLU A 599 18.15 83.30 -2.44
C GLU A 599 17.71 84.48 -1.54
N GLY A 600 17.02 84.22 -0.42
CA GLY A 600 16.55 85.24 0.51
C GLY A 600 17.43 85.52 1.73
N THR A 601 18.38 84.66 2.11
CA THR A 601 19.13 84.88 3.37
C THR A 601 20.59 84.47 3.29
N GLY A 602 21.47 85.48 3.39
CA GLY A 602 22.91 85.32 3.37
C GLY A 602 23.49 84.56 4.57
N ARG A 603 24.70 84.03 4.34
CA ARG A 603 25.71 83.52 5.29
C ARG A 603 25.51 82.17 6.01
N ASN A 604 24.39 81.44 5.86
CA ASN A 604 24.26 80.08 6.46
C ASN A 604 24.41 78.91 5.48
N PHE A 605 24.93 79.15 4.27
CA PHE A 605 24.97 78.17 3.19
C PHE A 605 25.83 76.93 3.48
N LEU A 606 26.93 77.04 4.23
CA LEU A 606 27.81 75.90 4.49
C LEU A 606 27.24 74.94 5.54
N ILE A 607 26.44 75.42 6.50
CA ILE A 607 25.93 74.61 7.61
C ILE A 607 24.71 73.78 7.17
N ILE A 608 23.80 74.39 6.40
CA ILE A 608 22.54 73.73 5.96
C ILE A 608 22.81 72.70 4.85
N SER A 609 23.74 72.98 3.94
CA SER A 609 24.16 72.00 2.92
C SER A 609 24.92 70.83 3.54
N LEU A 610 25.71 71.07 4.59
CA LEU A 610 26.32 70.01 5.41
C LEU A 610 25.29 69.24 6.25
N GLU A 611 24.22 69.86 6.76
CA GLU A 611 23.13 69.18 7.49
C GLU A 611 22.28 68.29 6.59
N LEU A 612 21.94 68.74 5.37
CA LEU A 612 21.19 67.91 4.42
C LEU A 612 22.03 66.73 3.93
N PHE A 613 23.30 66.98 3.66
CA PHE A 613 24.27 65.93 3.30
C PHE A 613 24.60 65.03 4.51
N GLN A 614 24.58 65.57 5.73
CA GLN A 614 24.64 64.82 6.99
C GLN A 614 23.45 63.90 7.16
N ASN A 615 22.22 64.36 6.90
CA ASN A 615 21.04 63.51 7.01
C ASN A 615 21.06 62.39 5.97
N ILE A 616 21.65 62.63 4.80
CA ILE A 616 21.89 61.59 3.79
C ILE A 616 22.98 60.61 4.26
N ILE A 617 24.09 61.09 4.81
CA ILE A 617 25.19 60.24 5.31
C ILE A 617 24.77 59.47 6.59
N ILE A 618 24.02 60.09 7.50
CA ILE A 618 23.50 59.46 8.73
C ILE A 618 22.48 58.37 8.37
N ASN A 619 21.61 58.58 7.39
CA ASN A 619 20.70 57.55 6.88
C ASN A 619 21.41 56.45 6.06
N ILE A 620 22.65 56.67 5.61
CA ILE A 620 23.48 55.65 4.95
C ILE A 620 24.30 54.86 6.00
N LEU A 621 24.61 55.47 7.16
CA LEU A 621 25.38 54.87 8.26
C LEU A 621 24.51 54.14 9.30
N GLN A 622 23.23 54.49 9.44
CA GLN A 622 22.20 53.72 10.16
C GLN A 622 21.64 52.62 9.25
#